data_AF-A0A1B6JVN6-F1
#
_entry.id   AF-A0A1B6JVN6-F1
#
_cell.length_a   1.000
_cell.length_b   1.000
_cell.length_c   1.000
_cell.angle_alpha   90.00
_cell.angle_beta   90.00
_cell.angle_gamma   90.00
#
_symmetry.space_group_name_H-M   'P 1'
#
loop_
_entity.id
_entity.type
_entity.pdbx_description
1 polymer ?
#
loop_
_entity_poly.entity_id
_entity_poly.type
_entity_poly.pdbx_seq_one_letter_code
_entity_poly.pdbx_strand_id
1 'polypeptide(L)'
;YININILCVILVQQREHSMGINPWYPREHWDQFDPMLLSEGAFAAGMIFSFLKLVHIFSVNPHLGPLQISLGRMIIDIIKFFFIYTLVLFAFGCGLNQLLWYYSDLEKAKCYHQHESYPDFDHQERACTIWRRFTNLFETSQSLFWASFGLVDLMTFDLTGIKGFTRFWALLMFGSYSVINIIVLLNMLIAMMSNSYQIISERSDTEWKFARSGLWISYFDDGNTIPPPFNIFPTMKNVNNWLSCSNSRKTTGSMMKKSREKARERHDTVMRLLV
;
A
#
# COMPACT_ATOMS: atom_id res chain seq x y z
N TYR A 1 15.48 -5.74 -7.31
CA TYR A 1 14.10 -5.79 -7.83
C TYR A 1 14.05 -6.34 -9.25
N ILE A 2 14.75 -5.75 -10.23
CA ILE A 2 14.82 -6.26 -11.62
C ILE A 2 15.31 -7.73 -11.68
N ASN A 3 16.34 -8.09 -10.92
CA ASN A 3 16.84 -9.47 -10.89
C ASN A 3 15.84 -10.50 -10.37
N ILE A 4 14.89 -10.13 -9.50
CA ILE A 4 13.93 -11.09 -8.93
C ILE A 4 12.87 -11.45 -9.96
N ASN A 5 12.37 -10.47 -10.73
CA ASN A 5 11.36 -10.74 -11.75
C ASN A 5 11.95 -11.57 -12.90
N ILE A 6 13.16 -11.24 -13.35
CA ILE A 6 13.90 -12.03 -14.35
C ILE A 6 14.19 -13.45 -13.85
N LEU A 7 14.60 -13.60 -12.60
CA LEU A 7 14.83 -14.92 -12.01
C LEU A 7 13.52 -15.71 -11.90
N CYS A 8 12.41 -15.06 -11.55
CA CYS A 8 11.09 -15.68 -11.49
C CYS A 8 10.66 -16.20 -12.86
N VAL A 9 10.82 -15.39 -13.92
CA VAL A 9 10.57 -15.79 -15.32
C VAL A 9 11.40 -17.02 -15.68
N ILE A 10 12.72 -16.97 -15.44
CA ILE A 10 13.64 -18.06 -15.78
C ILE A 10 13.27 -19.34 -15.02
N LEU A 11 12.98 -19.24 -13.73
CA LEU A 11 12.61 -20.39 -12.88
C LEU A 11 11.28 -21.02 -13.30
N VAL A 12 10.27 -20.20 -13.62
CA VAL A 12 8.97 -20.68 -14.10
C VAL A 12 9.14 -21.35 -15.46
N GLN A 13 9.86 -20.73 -16.39
CA GLN A 13 10.13 -21.30 -17.71
C GLN A 13 10.86 -22.64 -17.63
N GLN A 14 11.87 -22.72 -16.76
CA GLN A 14 12.67 -23.93 -16.56
C GLN A 14 11.85 -25.04 -15.90
N ARG A 15 10.95 -24.68 -14.99
CA ARG A 15 9.99 -25.59 -14.37
C ARG A 15 9.01 -26.15 -15.40
N GLU A 16 8.38 -25.31 -16.22
CA GLU A 16 7.40 -25.76 -17.22
C GLU A 16 8.04 -26.61 -18.31
N HIS A 17 9.24 -26.25 -18.77
CA HIS A 17 10.02 -27.06 -19.67
C HIS A 17 10.37 -28.44 -19.06
N SER A 18 10.64 -28.51 -17.76
CA SER A 18 10.88 -29.79 -17.07
C SER A 18 9.62 -30.67 -16.94
N MET A 19 8.43 -30.08 -17.02
CA MET A 19 7.15 -30.79 -17.00
C MET A 19 6.62 -31.13 -18.40
N GLY A 20 7.35 -30.75 -19.47
CA GLY A 20 6.93 -30.99 -20.86
C GLY A 20 5.74 -30.12 -21.31
N ILE A 21 5.43 -29.06 -20.56
CA ILE A 21 4.39 -28.09 -20.91
C ILE A 21 5.03 -27.01 -21.78
N ASN A 22 4.36 -26.61 -22.88
CA ASN A 22 4.84 -25.52 -23.72
C ASN A 22 4.78 -24.20 -22.91
N PRO A 23 5.92 -23.56 -22.61
CA PRO A 23 5.94 -22.34 -21.80
C PRO A 23 5.63 -21.07 -22.61
N TRP A 24 5.33 -21.22 -23.91
CA TRP A 24 5.14 -20.13 -24.87
C TRP A 24 3.71 -20.11 -25.40
N TYR A 25 2.73 -20.10 -24.50
CA TYR A 25 1.32 -19.96 -24.86
C TYR A 25 0.83 -18.52 -24.59
N PRO A 26 -0.15 -18.01 -25.36
CA PRO A 26 -0.58 -16.61 -25.28
C PRO A 26 -1.09 -16.23 -23.87
N ARG A 27 -0.83 -14.98 -23.47
CA ARG A 27 -1.13 -14.46 -22.12
C ARG A 27 -2.61 -14.55 -21.75
N GLU A 28 -3.50 -14.50 -22.74
CA GLU A 28 -4.95 -14.58 -22.55
C GLU A 28 -5.40 -15.92 -21.96
N HIS A 29 -4.58 -16.96 -22.10
CA HIS A 29 -4.86 -18.31 -21.64
C HIS A 29 -4.18 -18.64 -20.31
N TRP A 30 -3.43 -17.70 -19.73
CA TRP A 30 -2.77 -17.90 -18.45
C TRP A 30 -3.79 -18.01 -17.33
N ASP A 31 -3.48 -18.82 -16.32
CA ASP A 31 -4.32 -18.88 -15.13
C ASP A 31 -4.33 -17.53 -14.40
N GLN A 32 -5.46 -17.18 -13.80
CA GLN A 32 -5.63 -15.94 -13.02
C GLN A 32 -4.61 -15.79 -11.87
N PHE A 33 -4.11 -16.91 -11.32
CA PHE A 33 -3.11 -16.94 -10.26
C PHE A 33 -1.74 -17.40 -10.75
N ASP A 34 -1.47 -17.24 -12.05
CA ASP A 34 -0.16 -17.55 -12.61
C ASP A 34 0.94 -16.76 -11.85
N PRO A 35 2.03 -17.43 -11.41
CA PRO A 35 3.09 -16.81 -10.64
C PRO A 35 3.74 -15.62 -11.37
N MET A 36 3.76 -15.59 -12.70
CA MET A 36 4.27 -14.48 -13.49
C MET A 36 3.36 -13.25 -13.39
N LEU A 37 2.04 -13.41 -13.43
CA LEU A 37 1.09 -12.29 -13.25
C LEU A 37 1.20 -11.71 -11.84
N LEU A 38 1.34 -12.58 -10.84
CA LEU A 38 1.54 -12.16 -9.45
C LEU A 38 2.87 -11.42 -9.27
N SER A 39 3.96 -11.87 -9.90
CA SER A 39 5.26 -11.20 -9.83
C SER A 39 5.26 -9.85 -10.53
N GLU A 40 4.59 -9.72 -11.68
CA GLU A 40 4.40 -8.45 -12.37
C GLU A 40 3.60 -7.45 -11.52
N GLY A 41 2.49 -7.88 -10.92
CA GLY A 41 1.68 -7.05 -10.02
C GLY A 41 2.47 -6.58 -8.79
N ALA A 42 3.20 -7.50 -8.15
CA ALA A 42 4.08 -7.16 -7.02
C ALA A 42 5.23 -6.24 -7.44
N PHE A 43 5.79 -6.42 -8.63
CA PHE A 43 6.82 -5.55 -9.18
C PHE A 43 6.29 -4.13 -9.43
N ALA A 44 5.10 -3.99 -10.00
CA ALA A 44 4.43 -2.71 -10.18
C ALA A 44 4.21 -1.98 -8.85
N ALA A 45 3.68 -2.69 -7.84
CA ALA A 45 3.54 -2.14 -6.49
C ALA A 45 4.90 -1.72 -5.89
N GLY A 46 5.93 -2.54 -6.05
CA GLY A 46 7.29 -2.25 -5.60
C GLY A 46 7.89 -1.00 -6.25
N MET A 47 7.63 -0.77 -7.55
CA MET A 47 8.04 0.44 -8.25
C MET A 47 7.38 1.69 -7.64
N ILE A 48 6.08 1.64 -7.36
CA ILE A 48 5.35 2.75 -6.71
C ILE A 48 5.98 3.06 -5.35
N PHE A 49 6.18 2.06 -4.49
CA PHE A 49 6.82 2.26 -3.18
C PHE A 49 8.25 2.78 -3.29
N SER A 50 9.00 2.37 -4.31
CA SER A 50 10.35 2.89 -4.57
C SER A 50 10.33 4.38 -4.90
N PHE A 51 9.37 4.84 -5.72
CA PHE A 51 9.23 6.27 -6.02
C PHE A 51 8.67 7.07 -4.83
N LEU A 52 7.75 6.49 -4.04
CA LEU A 52 7.25 7.13 -2.82
C LEU A 52 8.36 7.39 -1.79
N LYS A 53 9.43 6.58 -1.76
CA LYS A 53 10.60 6.87 -0.92
C LYS A 53 11.29 8.18 -1.25
N LEU A 54 11.15 8.71 -2.47
CA LEU A 54 11.72 10.01 -2.83
C LEU A 54 11.07 11.16 -2.03
N VAL A 55 9.87 10.97 -1.47
CA VAL A 55 9.25 11.94 -0.55
C VAL A 55 10.17 12.22 0.65
N HIS A 56 10.99 11.26 1.10
CA HIS A 56 11.98 11.47 2.16
C HIS A 56 13.07 12.48 1.81
N ILE A 57 13.32 12.77 0.53
CA ILE A 57 14.29 13.80 0.13
C ILE A 57 13.76 15.19 0.52
N PHE A 58 12.44 15.39 0.55
CA PHE A 58 11.85 16.67 0.97
C PHE A 58 12.20 17.04 2.41
N SER A 59 12.54 16.06 3.26
CA SER A 59 12.93 16.31 4.65
C SER A 59 14.26 17.05 4.78
N VAL A 60 15.07 17.08 3.72
CA VAL A 60 16.33 17.83 3.69
C VAL A 60 16.09 19.32 3.41
N ASN A 61 15.04 19.65 2.65
CA ASN A 61 14.74 21.02 2.27
C ASN A 61 14.14 21.81 3.45
N PRO A 62 14.63 23.02 3.77
CA PRO A 62 14.10 23.83 4.88
C PRO A 62 12.63 24.25 4.76
N HIS A 63 12.09 24.38 3.55
CA HIS A 63 10.71 24.78 3.31
C HIS A 63 9.76 23.58 3.24
N LEU A 64 10.19 22.47 2.62
CA LEU A 64 9.35 21.29 2.42
C LEU A 64 9.42 20.29 3.58
N GLY A 65 10.50 20.32 4.36
CA GLY A 65 10.71 19.38 5.47
C GLY A 65 9.68 19.49 6.58
N PRO A 66 9.40 20.68 7.14
CA PRO A 66 8.34 20.86 8.14
C PRO A 66 6.97 20.41 7.61
N LEU A 67 6.64 20.72 6.35
CA LEU A 67 5.40 20.29 5.70
C LEU A 67 5.29 18.75 5.63
N GLN A 68 6.38 18.07 5.25
CA GLN A 68 6.41 16.60 5.20
C GLN A 68 6.18 15.98 6.58
N ILE A 69 6.83 16.52 7.63
CA ILE A 69 6.66 16.03 9.00
C ILE A 69 5.22 16.23 9.48
N SER A 70 4.63 17.39 9.19
CA SER A 70 3.22 17.67 9.50
C SER A 70 2.29 16.68 8.80
N LEU A 71 2.48 16.43 7.50
CA LEU A 71 1.71 15.43 6.75
C LEU A 71 1.83 14.03 7.36
N GLY A 72 3.05 13.59 7.70
CA GLY A 72 3.29 12.27 8.28
C GLY A 72 2.56 12.05 9.61
N ARG A 73 2.42 13.09 10.43
CA ARG A 73 1.69 13.02 11.70
C ARG A 73 0.18 13.05 11.53
N MET A 74 -0.32 13.86 10.60
CA MET A 74 -1.76 13.91 10.26
C MET A 74 -2.29 12.56 9.74
N ILE A 75 -1.45 11.73 9.10
CA ILE A 75 -1.84 10.38 8.66
C ILE A 75 -2.43 9.55 9.81
N ILE A 76 -1.92 9.69 11.04
CA ILE A 76 -2.44 8.95 12.19
C ILE A 76 -3.90 9.32 12.47
N ASP A 77 -4.26 10.60 12.33
CA ASP A 77 -5.64 11.05 12.52
C ASP A 77 -6.53 10.63 11.35
N ILE A 78 -6.01 10.65 10.10
CA ILE A 78 -6.71 10.10 8.93
C ILE A 78 -7.02 8.62 9.13
N ILE A 79 -6.07 7.82 9.62
CA ILE A 79 -6.27 6.38 9.84
C ILE A 79 -7.36 6.13 10.88
N LYS A 80 -7.38 6.90 11.99
CA LYS A 80 -8.45 6.81 13.00
C LYS A 80 -9.83 7.10 12.39
N PHE A 81 -9.91 8.13 11.56
CA PHE A 81 -11.14 8.48 10.85
C PHE A 81 -11.56 7.40 9.84
N PHE A 82 -10.59 6.82 9.13
CA PHE A 82 -10.83 5.78 8.13
C PHE A 82 -11.48 4.51 8.71
N PHE A 83 -11.22 4.19 9.98
CA PHE A 83 -11.94 3.12 10.67
C PHE A 83 -13.44 3.38 10.77
N ILE A 84 -13.84 4.62 11.13
CA ILE A 84 -15.25 5.01 11.19
C ILE A 84 -15.88 4.91 9.80
N TYR A 85 -15.17 5.41 8.78
CA TYR A 85 -15.61 5.30 7.38
C TYR A 85 -15.83 3.85 6.94
N THR A 86 -14.90 2.95 7.26
CA THR A 86 -15.00 1.53 6.88
C THR A 86 -16.17 0.84 7.58
N LEU A 87 -16.46 1.18 8.85
CA LEU A 87 -17.64 0.67 9.55
C LEU A 87 -18.95 1.09 8.86
N VAL A 88 -19.06 2.36 8.48
CA VAL A 88 -20.22 2.87 7.74
C VAL A 88 -20.33 2.19 6.39
N LEU A 89 -19.23 2.11 5.63
CA LEU A 89 -19.19 1.45 4.33
C LEU A 89 -19.61 -0.02 4.42
N PHE A 90 -19.13 -0.75 5.43
CA PHE A 90 -19.49 -2.15 5.64
C PHE A 90 -20.96 -2.31 6.01
N ALA A 91 -21.50 -1.45 6.89
CA ALA A 91 -22.91 -1.50 7.29
C ALA A 91 -23.86 -1.29 6.09
N PHE A 92 -23.60 -0.26 5.27
CA PHE A 92 -24.37 -0.03 4.04
C PHE A 92 -24.10 -1.11 2.99
N GLY A 93 -22.88 -1.63 2.90
CA GLY A 93 -22.52 -2.74 2.03
C GLY A 93 -23.32 -4.00 2.32
N CYS A 94 -23.43 -4.39 3.59
CA CYS A 94 -24.28 -5.50 4.04
C CYS A 94 -25.74 -5.26 3.70
N GLY A 95 -26.27 -4.06 3.96
CA GLY A 95 -27.67 -3.71 3.67
C GLY A 95 -28.02 -3.80 2.19
N LEU A 96 -27.18 -3.22 1.32
CA LEU A 96 -27.40 -3.26 -0.13
C LEU A 96 -27.18 -4.65 -0.72
N ASN A 97 -26.14 -5.37 -0.28
CA ASN A 97 -25.91 -6.75 -0.71
C ASN A 97 -27.11 -7.62 -0.36
N GLN A 98 -27.63 -7.54 0.87
CA GLN A 98 -28.79 -8.30 1.30
C GLN A 98 -30.06 -7.96 0.51
N LEU A 99 -30.21 -6.72 0.05
CA LEU A 99 -31.37 -6.29 -0.74
C LEU A 99 -31.26 -6.68 -2.22
N LEU A 100 -30.04 -6.68 -2.79
CA LEU A 100 -29.81 -6.74 -4.24
C LEU A 100 -29.16 -8.03 -4.75
N TRP A 101 -28.62 -8.89 -3.87
CA TRP A 101 -27.90 -10.12 -4.29
C TRP A 101 -28.71 -10.99 -5.26
N TYR A 102 -30.01 -11.17 -5.01
CA TYR A 102 -30.87 -11.98 -5.86
C TYR A 102 -31.01 -11.39 -7.27
N TYR A 103 -31.22 -10.07 -7.39
CA TYR A 103 -31.34 -9.40 -8.69
C TYR A 103 -30.00 -9.37 -9.43
N SER A 104 -28.89 -9.27 -8.71
CA SER A 104 -27.54 -9.40 -9.26
C SER A 104 -27.29 -10.78 -9.87
N ASP A 105 -27.80 -11.85 -9.24
CA ASP A 105 -27.70 -13.21 -9.78
C ASP A 105 -28.56 -13.38 -11.06
N LEU A 106 -29.73 -12.73 -11.13
CA LEU A 106 -30.51 -12.67 -12.37
C LEU A 106 -29.75 -11.95 -13.50
N GLU A 107 -29.08 -10.83 -13.21
CA GLU A 107 -28.22 -10.14 -14.20
C GLU A 107 -27.06 -11.02 -14.65
N LYS A 108 -26.46 -11.78 -13.73
CA LYS A 108 -25.40 -12.73 -14.05
C LYS A 108 -25.92 -13.80 -15.02
N ALA A 109 -27.08 -14.40 -14.73
CA ALA A 109 -27.70 -15.37 -15.63
C ALA A 109 -27.99 -14.79 -17.02
N LYS A 110 -28.35 -13.50 -17.10
CA LYS A 110 -28.51 -12.79 -18.39
C LYS A 110 -27.20 -12.58 -19.12
N CYS A 111 -26.11 -12.28 -18.42
CA CYS A 111 -24.80 -12.12 -19.04
C CYS A 111 -24.27 -13.45 -19.63
N TYR A 112 -24.54 -14.57 -18.97
CA TYR A 112 -24.09 -15.91 -19.37
C TYR A 112 -25.18 -16.76 -20.04
N HIS A 113 -26.16 -16.13 -20.70
CA HIS A 113 -27.32 -16.84 -21.25
C HIS A 113 -26.98 -17.80 -22.39
N GLN A 114 -25.92 -17.52 -23.16
CA GLN A 114 -25.52 -18.36 -24.29
C GLN A 114 -24.65 -19.53 -23.84
N HIS A 115 -23.55 -19.28 -23.13
CA HIS A 115 -22.63 -20.29 -22.60
C HIS A 115 -22.14 -19.88 -21.19
N GLU A 116 -21.87 -20.88 -20.35
CA GLU A 116 -21.43 -20.66 -18.96
C GLU A 116 -20.04 -20.02 -18.83
N SER A 117 -19.18 -20.14 -19.85
CA SER A 117 -17.78 -19.72 -19.77
C SER A 117 -17.47 -18.38 -20.42
N TYR A 118 -18.32 -17.89 -21.35
CA TYR A 118 -18.12 -16.59 -21.99
C TYR A 118 -19.26 -15.62 -21.66
N PRO A 119 -18.94 -14.38 -21.25
CA PRO A 119 -19.94 -13.34 -21.09
C PRO A 119 -20.37 -12.79 -22.46
N ASP A 120 -21.68 -12.62 -22.68
CA ASP A 120 -22.24 -12.01 -23.89
C ASP A 120 -22.21 -10.48 -23.80
N PHE A 121 -21.02 -9.90 -24.02
CA PHE A 121 -20.86 -8.45 -24.08
C PHE A 121 -21.47 -7.82 -25.33
N ASP A 122 -21.61 -8.56 -26.43
CA ASP A 122 -22.09 -8.04 -27.70
C ASP A 122 -23.58 -7.68 -27.65
N HIS A 123 -24.39 -8.46 -26.94
CA HIS A 123 -25.84 -8.23 -26.85
C HIS A 123 -26.32 -7.77 -25.47
N GLN A 124 -25.57 -8.05 -24.39
CA GLN A 124 -25.98 -7.81 -23.00
C GLN A 124 -24.90 -7.08 -22.18
N GLU A 125 -24.23 -6.09 -22.76
CA GLU A 125 -23.17 -5.28 -22.12
C GLU A 125 -23.56 -4.76 -20.72
N ARG A 126 -24.78 -4.23 -20.58
CA ARG A 126 -25.27 -3.67 -19.31
C ARG A 126 -25.35 -4.72 -18.19
N ALA A 127 -25.89 -5.90 -18.51
CA ALA A 127 -25.99 -6.98 -17.53
C ALA A 127 -24.59 -7.43 -17.11
N CYS A 128 -23.69 -7.61 -18.08
CA CYS A 128 -22.31 -8.05 -17.88
C CYS A 128 -21.42 -7.07 -17.09
N THR A 129 -21.71 -5.77 -17.15
CA THR A 129 -20.99 -4.74 -16.38
C THR A 129 -21.54 -4.56 -14.97
N ILE A 130 -22.85 -4.71 -14.77
CA ILE A 130 -23.51 -4.40 -13.49
C ILE A 130 -23.49 -5.58 -12.52
N TRP A 131 -23.63 -6.82 -13.00
CA TRP A 131 -23.95 -7.96 -12.14
C TRP A 131 -23.00 -8.10 -10.94
N ARG A 132 -21.69 -7.94 -11.13
CA ARG A 132 -20.67 -8.11 -10.06
C ARG A 132 -20.90 -7.20 -8.85
N ARG A 133 -21.42 -5.99 -9.07
CA ARG A 133 -21.44 -4.89 -8.08
C ARG A 133 -22.20 -5.21 -6.80
N PHE A 134 -23.21 -6.08 -6.86
CA PHE A 134 -24.04 -6.45 -5.72
C PHE A 134 -24.09 -7.97 -5.46
N THR A 135 -23.19 -8.74 -6.06
CA THR A 135 -23.19 -10.22 -5.91
C THR A 135 -22.70 -10.62 -4.53
N ASN A 136 -21.62 -9.99 -4.08
CA ASN A 136 -20.94 -10.31 -2.84
C ASN A 136 -20.76 -9.05 -2.01
N LEU A 137 -20.57 -9.24 -0.70
CA LEU A 137 -20.31 -8.15 0.22
C LEU A 137 -19.06 -7.35 -0.18
N PHE A 138 -17.97 -8.03 -0.56
CA PHE A 138 -16.73 -7.38 -0.96
C PHE A 138 -16.91 -6.51 -2.22
N GLU A 139 -17.59 -7.03 -3.25
CA GLU A 139 -17.89 -6.28 -4.48
C GLU A 139 -18.84 -5.10 -4.22
N THR A 140 -19.81 -5.28 -3.33
CA THR A 140 -20.72 -4.20 -2.89
C THR A 140 -19.96 -3.12 -2.16
N SER A 141 -19.07 -3.50 -1.24
CA SER A 141 -18.17 -2.58 -0.54
C SER A 141 -17.24 -1.83 -1.50
N GLN A 142 -16.67 -2.50 -2.51
CA GLN A 142 -15.84 -1.87 -3.53
C GLN A 142 -16.66 -0.88 -4.39
N SER A 143 -17.88 -1.26 -4.76
CA SER A 143 -18.79 -0.38 -5.51
C SER A 143 -19.14 0.87 -4.70
N LEU A 144 -19.47 0.73 -3.41
CA LEU A 144 -19.72 1.87 -2.53
C LEU A 144 -18.48 2.75 -2.33
N PHE A 145 -17.29 2.16 -2.22
CA PHE A 145 -16.05 2.92 -2.20
C PHE A 145 -15.92 3.82 -3.44
N TRP A 146 -16.10 3.27 -4.64
CA TRP A 146 -16.06 4.04 -5.88
C TRP A 146 -17.19 5.06 -6.01
N ALA A 147 -18.35 4.80 -5.39
CA ALA A 147 -19.44 5.77 -5.31
C ALA A 147 -19.05 7.04 -4.55
N SER A 148 -18.12 6.95 -3.60
CA SER A 148 -17.57 8.11 -2.88
C SER A 148 -16.93 9.14 -3.82
N PHE A 149 -16.41 8.69 -4.97
CA PHE A 149 -15.78 9.53 -5.99
C PHE A 149 -16.73 9.88 -7.15
N GLY A 150 -18.02 9.50 -7.05
CA GLY A 150 -19.01 9.75 -8.10
C GLY A 150 -18.91 8.81 -9.31
N LEU A 151 -18.22 7.66 -9.19
CA LEU A 151 -18.07 6.69 -10.28
C LEU A 151 -19.19 5.63 -10.35
N VAL A 152 -20.27 5.83 -9.57
CA VAL A 152 -21.43 4.94 -9.54
C VAL A 152 -22.70 5.74 -9.81
N ASP A 153 -23.32 5.46 -10.95
CA ASP A 153 -24.53 6.13 -11.39
C ASP A 153 -25.80 5.48 -10.83
N LEU A 154 -26.89 6.25 -10.78
CA LEU A 154 -28.21 5.76 -10.37
C LEU A 154 -28.75 4.65 -11.30
N MET A 155 -28.33 4.63 -12.57
CA MET A 155 -28.73 3.61 -13.56
C MET A 155 -28.24 2.20 -13.20
N THR A 156 -27.32 2.09 -12.25
CA THR A 156 -26.81 0.81 -11.74
C THR A 156 -27.83 0.05 -10.88
N PHE A 157 -28.82 0.75 -10.31
CA PHE A 157 -29.87 0.16 -9.46
C PHE A 157 -31.08 -0.34 -10.26
N ASP A 158 -31.02 -0.22 -11.59
CA ASP A 158 -32.08 -0.62 -12.51
C ASP A 158 -31.82 -2.05 -12.97
N LEU A 159 -31.92 -2.98 -12.01
CA LEU A 159 -31.75 -4.40 -12.25
C LEU A 159 -33.03 -5.03 -12.80
N THR A 160 -32.87 -6.14 -13.50
CA THR A 160 -33.97 -6.85 -14.12
C THR A 160 -34.82 -7.58 -13.09
N GLY A 161 -36.14 -7.49 -13.25
CA GLY A 161 -37.10 -8.05 -12.30
C GLY A 161 -37.32 -7.22 -11.03
N ILE A 162 -36.57 -6.11 -10.83
CA ILE A 162 -36.74 -5.25 -9.65
C ILE A 162 -38.13 -4.61 -9.63
N LYS A 163 -38.80 -4.69 -8.48
CA LYS A 163 -40.10 -4.02 -8.26
C LYS A 163 -39.87 -2.60 -7.75
N GLY A 164 -40.85 -1.73 -7.94
CA GLY A 164 -40.76 -0.32 -7.52
C GLY A 164 -40.42 -0.16 -6.03
N PHE A 165 -40.96 -1.02 -5.17
CA PHE A 165 -40.69 -0.99 -3.72
C PHE A 165 -39.22 -1.28 -3.39
N THR A 166 -38.65 -2.37 -3.91
CA THR A 166 -37.24 -2.72 -3.65
C THR A 166 -36.29 -1.71 -4.28
N ARG A 167 -36.62 -1.19 -5.47
CA ARG A 167 -35.87 -0.12 -6.12
C ARG A 167 -35.85 1.16 -5.27
N PHE A 168 -37.00 1.56 -4.71
CA PHE A 168 -37.08 2.72 -3.83
C PHE A 168 -36.15 2.57 -2.62
N TRP A 169 -36.20 1.43 -1.94
CA TRP A 169 -35.31 1.18 -0.78
C TRP A 169 -33.83 1.13 -1.16
N ALA A 170 -33.48 0.55 -2.31
CA ALA A 170 -32.10 0.54 -2.79
C ALA A 170 -31.58 1.96 -3.03
N LEU A 171 -32.36 2.79 -3.73
CA LEU A 171 -32.02 4.19 -3.98
C LEU A 171 -31.99 5.01 -2.69
N LEU A 172 -32.89 4.76 -1.74
CA LEU A 172 -32.90 5.44 -0.44
C LEU A 172 -31.67 5.09 0.41
N MET A 173 -31.28 3.82 0.47
CA MET A 173 -30.06 3.36 1.17
C MET A 173 -28.80 3.93 0.51
N PHE A 174 -28.73 3.92 -0.83
CA PHE A 174 -27.61 4.52 -1.55
C PHE A 174 -27.54 6.04 -1.41
N GLY A 175 -28.68 6.72 -1.47
CA GLY A 175 -28.77 8.18 -1.29
C GLY A 175 -28.36 8.61 0.11
N SER A 176 -28.87 7.92 1.15
CA SER A 176 -28.48 8.17 2.54
C SER A 176 -27.00 7.87 2.80
N TYR A 177 -26.46 6.79 2.23
CA TYR A 177 -25.01 6.52 2.24
C TYR A 177 -24.22 7.70 1.64
N SER A 178 -24.64 8.20 0.48
CA SER A 178 -23.95 9.28 -0.23
C SER A 178 -23.96 10.58 0.58
N VAL A 179 -25.09 10.91 1.22
CA VAL A 179 -25.20 12.07 2.13
C VAL A 179 -24.27 11.91 3.33
N ILE A 180 -24.31 10.76 4.02
CA ILE A 180 -23.45 10.53 5.19
C ILE A 180 -21.98 10.57 4.77
N ASN A 181 -21.62 9.94 3.67
CA ASN A 181 -20.23 9.84 3.24
C ASN A 181 -19.67 11.16 2.72
N ILE A 182 -20.32 11.75 1.71
CA ILE A 182 -19.79 12.93 1.00
C ILE A 182 -20.06 14.22 1.77
N ILE A 183 -21.22 14.35 2.42
CA ILE A 183 -21.58 15.60 3.09
C ILE A 183 -21.14 15.60 4.55
N VAL A 184 -21.31 14.49 5.28
CA VAL A 184 -21.00 14.46 6.71
C VAL A 184 -19.55 14.04 6.95
N LEU A 185 -19.17 12.84 6.53
CA LEU A 185 -17.86 12.26 6.85
C LEU A 185 -16.72 13.03 6.18
N LEU A 186 -16.82 13.34 4.88
CA LEU A 186 -15.78 14.10 4.18
C LEU A 186 -15.55 15.47 4.82
N ASN A 187 -16.62 16.22 5.12
CA ASN A 187 -16.51 17.54 5.77
C ASN A 187 -15.91 17.44 7.18
N MET A 188 -16.27 16.39 7.93
CA MET A 188 -15.69 16.16 9.26
C MET A 188 -14.20 15.79 9.16
N LEU A 189 -13.79 15.01 8.16
CA LEU A 189 -12.39 14.69 7.89
C LEU A 189 -11.58 15.95 7.57
N ILE A 190 -12.10 16.83 6.72
CA ILE A 190 -11.45 18.12 6.40
C ILE A 190 -11.31 18.96 7.68
N ALA A 191 -12.36 19.05 8.49
CA ALA A 191 -12.33 19.81 9.74
C ALA A 191 -11.30 19.26 10.73
N MET A 192 -11.25 17.93 10.89
CA MET A 192 -10.28 17.25 11.75
C MET A 192 -8.85 17.45 11.25
N MET A 193 -8.63 17.32 9.94
CA MET A 193 -7.33 17.56 9.29
C MET A 193 -6.86 19.00 9.46
N SER A 194 -7.75 19.98 9.33
CA SER A 194 -7.44 21.40 9.51
C SER A 194 -7.01 21.70 10.95
N ASN A 195 -7.74 21.19 11.94
CA ASN A 195 -7.39 21.37 13.35
C ASN A 195 -6.08 20.64 13.70
N SER A 196 -5.92 19.39 13.28
CA SER A 196 -4.68 18.63 13.46
C SER A 196 -3.48 19.35 12.82
N TYR A 197 -3.64 19.88 11.60
CA TYR A 197 -2.60 20.66 10.92
C TYR A 197 -2.18 21.90 11.74
N GLN A 198 -3.13 22.66 12.27
CA GLN A 198 -2.83 23.85 13.08
C GLN A 198 -2.00 23.48 14.32
N ILE A 199 -2.41 22.45 15.05
CA ILE A 199 -1.70 21.98 16.26
C ILE A 199 -0.29 21.48 15.92
N ILE A 200 -0.14 20.73 14.83
CA ILE A 200 1.15 20.14 14.45
C ILE A 200 2.08 21.19 13.83
N SER A 201 1.55 22.16 13.09
CA SER A 201 2.33 23.21 12.44
C SER A 201 3.13 24.05 13.44
N GLU A 202 2.58 24.32 14.64
CA GLU A 202 3.26 25.11 15.68
C GLU A 202 4.57 24.48 16.17
N ARG A 203 4.68 23.14 16.14
CA ARG A 203 5.86 22.38 16.59
C ARG A 203 6.68 21.80 15.45
N SER A 204 6.21 21.97 14.21
CA SER A 204 6.78 21.32 13.03
C SER A 204 8.26 21.63 12.79
N ASP A 205 8.73 22.84 13.07
CA ASP A 205 10.14 23.23 12.87
C ASP A 205 11.09 22.53 13.85
N THR A 206 10.73 22.44 15.14
CA THR A 206 11.58 21.78 16.15
C THR A 206 11.63 20.27 15.89
N GLU A 207 10.50 19.68 15.53
CA GLU A 207 10.37 18.27 15.20
C GLU A 207 11.10 17.93 13.88
N TRP A 208 11.02 18.81 12.88
CA TRP A 208 11.77 18.67 11.65
C TRP A 208 13.28 18.76 11.89
N LYS A 209 13.75 19.73 12.69
CA LYS A 209 15.17 19.83 13.05
C LYS A 209 15.67 18.58 13.77
N PHE A 210 14.86 18.01 14.66
CA PHE A 210 15.14 16.73 15.34
C PHE A 210 15.19 15.55 14.35
N ALA A 211 14.21 15.44 13.45
CA ALA A 211 14.20 14.39 12.43
C ALA A 211 15.40 14.52 11.47
N ARG A 212 15.75 15.75 11.09
CA ARG A 212 16.88 16.07 10.22
C ARG A 212 18.22 15.74 10.89
N SER A 213 18.40 16.03 12.18
CA SER A 213 19.61 15.62 12.90
C SER A 213 19.71 14.10 13.02
N GLY A 214 18.58 13.40 13.21
CA GLY A 214 18.46 11.95 13.12
C GLY A 214 18.88 11.38 11.76
N LEU A 215 18.54 12.07 10.67
CA LEU A 215 18.99 11.70 9.33
C LEU A 215 20.50 11.93 9.18
N TRP A 216 21.03 13.07 9.63
CA TRP A 216 22.47 13.35 9.55
C TRP A 216 23.32 12.37 10.36
N ILE A 217 22.90 12.01 11.58
CA ILE A 217 23.63 11.03 12.41
C ILE A 217 23.72 9.66 11.72
N SER A 218 22.71 9.28 10.93
CA SER A 218 22.73 8.03 10.16
C SER A 218 23.79 7.98 9.06
N TYR A 219 24.25 9.14 8.58
CA TYR A 219 25.35 9.26 7.60
C TYR A 219 26.73 9.45 8.22
N PHE A 220 26.80 9.81 9.52
CA PHE A 220 28.07 9.99 10.22
C PHE A 220 28.70 8.66 10.69
N ASP A 221 27.92 7.58 10.78
CA ASP A 221 28.46 6.25 11.09
C ASP A 221 29.17 5.64 9.86
N ASP A 222 30.47 5.32 9.97
CA ASP A 222 31.35 4.77 8.91
C ASP A 222 30.94 3.39 8.33
N GLY A 223 29.75 2.88 8.64
CA GLY A 223 29.31 1.53 8.27
C GLY A 223 28.92 1.36 6.79
N ASN A 224 28.49 2.43 6.12
CA ASN A 224 27.96 2.39 4.74
C ASN A 224 28.50 3.54 3.90
N THR A 225 29.82 3.61 3.71
CA THR A 225 30.47 4.70 2.95
C THR A 225 30.18 4.68 1.45
N ILE A 226 29.42 3.69 0.96
CA ILE A 226 29.22 3.43 -0.47
C ILE A 226 27.72 3.45 -0.79
N PRO A 227 27.25 4.30 -1.72
CA PRO A 227 25.84 4.31 -2.11
C PRO A 227 25.48 3.04 -2.89
N PRO A 228 24.26 2.47 -2.74
CA PRO A 228 23.73 1.51 -3.69
C PRO A 228 23.78 2.12 -5.11
N PRO A 229 24.20 1.37 -6.15
CA PRO A 229 24.38 -0.08 -6.25
C PRO A 229 25.76 -0.59 -5.79
N PHE A 230 26.70 0.30 -5.48
CA PHE A 230 28.10 -0.07 -5.25
C PHE A 230 28.34 -0.79 -3.91
N ASN A 231 27.34 -0.81 -3.03
CA ASN A 231 27.34 -1.60 -1.78
C ASN A 231 27.17 -3.12 -2.00
N ILE A 232 26.94 -3.59 -3.23
CA ILE A 232 26.79 -5.02 -3.54
C ILE A 232 28.15 -5.72 -3.64
N PHE A 233 29.18 -5.00 -4.09
CA PHE A 233 30.52 -5.57 -4.20
C PHE A 233 31.20 -5.55 -2.83
N PRO A 234 31.64 -6.71 -2.31
CA PRO A 234 32.35 -6.75 -1.04
C PRO A 234 33.60 -5.87 -1.17
N THR A 235 33.77 -4.94 -0.23
CA THR A 235 34.92 -4.04 -0.24
C THR A 235 36.21 -4.86 -0.17
N MET A 236 37.27 -4.44 -0.88
CA MET A 236 38.56 -5.15 -0.88
C MET A 236 39.12 -5.38 0.53
N LYS A 237 38.78 -4.54 1.51
CA LYS A 237 39.08 -4.75 2.94
C LYS A 237 38.40 -6.00 3.53
N ASN A 238 37.16 -6.28 3.15
CA ASN A 238 36.41 -7.45 3.62
C ASN A 238 36.86 -8.72 2.90
N VAL A 239 37.20 -8.64 1.61
CA VAL A 239 37.79 -9.76 0.85
C VAL A 239 39.16 -10.12 1.41
N ASN A 240 40.01 -9.13 1.73
CA ASN A 240 41.32 -9.39 2.33
C ASN A 240 41.21 -9.94 3.76
N ASN A 241 40.22 -9.50 4.55
CA ASN A 241 39.93 -10.11 5.86
C ASN A 241 39.36 -11.54 5.74
N TRP A 242 38.55 -11.83 4.71
CA TRP A 242 38.02 -13.17 4.43
C TRP A 242 39.12 -14.14 3.97
N LEU A 243 40.06 -13.67 3.13
CA LEU A 243 41.26 -14.41 2.74
C LEU A 243 42.28 -14.52 3.89
N SER A 244 42.32 -13.55 4.81
CA SER A 244 43.20 -13.52 5.99
C SER A 244 42.59 -14.23 7.22
N CYS A 245 41.41 -14.86 7.10
CA CYS A 245 40.78 -15.67 8.15
C CYS A 245 41.57 -16.92 8.59
N SER A 246 42.84 -17.07 8.18
CA SER A 246 43.76 -18.00 8.82
C SER A 246 44.49 -17.43 10.05
N ASN A 247 44.53 -16.11 10.32
CA ASN A 247 45.43 -15.63 11.39
C ASN A 247 45.06 -14.39 12.22
N SER A 248 43.82 -13.89 12.26
CA SER A 248 43.46 -12.92 13.31
C SER A 248 41.97 -12.84 13.61
N ARG A 249 41.57 -13.28 14.81
CA ARG A 249 40.29 -12.94 15.44
C ARG A 249 40.31 -11.45 15.81
N LYS A 250 40.00 -10.56 14.86
CA LYS A 250 39.64 -9.18 15.19
C LYS A 250 38.14 -9.12 15.45
N THR A 251 37.78 -8.92 16.72
CA THR A 251 36.40 -8.70 17.15
C THR A 251 35.92 -7.34 16.63
N THR A 252 35.07 -7.36 15.61
CA THR A 252 34.38 -6.18 15.08
C THR A 252 33.30 -5.75 16.08
N GLY A 253 33.70 -5.03 17.12
CA GLY A 253 32.76 -4.35 18.01
C GLY A 253 32.21 -3.09 17.34
N SER A 254 30.88 -2.92 17.39
CA SER A 254 30.20 -1.68 16.96
C SER A 254 30.90 -0.43 17.52
N MET A 255 31.09 0.59 16.68
CA MET A 255 31.70 1.87 17.09
C MET A 255 30.96 2.53 18.25
N MET A 256 29.65 2.32 18.36
CA MET A 256 28.85 2.81 19.48
C MET A 256 29.28 2.18 20.81
N LYS A 257 29.70 0.91 20.80
CA LYS A 257 30.24 0.22 21.99
C LYS A 257 31.64 0.72 22.35
N LYS A 258 32.50 0.93 21.34
CA LYS A 258 33.84 1.53 21.50
C LYS A 258 33.79 2.97 22.01
N SER A 259 32.87 3.78 21.48
CA SER A 259 32.61 5.16 21.92
C SER A 259 32.16 5.21 23.38
N ARG A 260 31.23 4.33 23.76
CA ARG A 260 30.70 4.21 25.13
C ARG A 260 31.75 3.72 26.13
N GLU A 261 32.60 2.77 25.73
CA GLU A 261 33.75 2.32 26.53
C GLU A 261 34.78 3.44 26.72
N LYS A 262 35.13 4.16 25.67
CA LYS A 262 36.07 5.29 25.74
C LYS A 262 35.53 6.45 26.59
N ALA A 263 34.21 6.67 26.58
CA ALA A 263 33.56 7.63 27.47
C ALA A 263 33.56 7.17 28.94
N ARG A 264 33.36 5.87 29.20
CA ARG A 264 33.51 5.28 30.54
C ARG A 264 34.93 5.39 31.08
N GLU A 265 35.94 5.10 30.25
CA GLU A 265 37.35 5.23 30.65
C GLU A 265 37.71 6.67 31.03
N ARG A 266 37.23 7.66 30.25
CA ARG A 266 37.42 9.08 30.60
C ARG A 266 36.74 9.45 31.91
N HIS A 267 35.52 8.96 32.14
CA HIS A 267 34.79 9.18 33.39
C HIS A 267 35.54 8.58 34.60
N ASP A 268 36.02 7.33 34.48
CA ASP A 268 36.79 6.68 35.54
C ASP A 268 38.14 7.37 35.80
N THR A 269 38.78 7.89 34.75
CA THR A 269 40.04 8.65 34.89
C THR A 269 39.80 9.95 35.65
N VAL A 270 38.72 10.67 35.35
CA VAL A 270 38.33 11.89 36.08
C VAL A 270 37.97 11.56 37.53
N MET A 271 37.23 10.49 37.79
CA MET A 271 36.89 10.07 39.16
C MET A 271 38.11 9.68 39.99
N ARG A 272 39.15 9.10 39.37
CA ARG A 272 40.42 8.80 40.06
C ARG A 272 41.28 10.02 40.35
N LEU A 273 41.08 11.13 39.63
CA LEU A 273 41.79 12.39 39.86
C LEU A 273 41.10 13.29 40.89
N LEU A 274 39.86 12.96 41.27
CA LEU A 274 39.06 13.67 42.27
C LEU A 274 39.17 13.09 43.69
N VAL A 275 39.90 11.98 43.86
CA VAL A 275 40.24 11.34 45.15
C VAL A 275 41.70 11.65 45.47
#